data_AF-A0A2G9WPR5-F1
#
_entry.id   AF-A0A2G9WPR5-F1
#
_cell.length_a   1.000
_cell.length_b   1.000
_cell.length_c   1.000
_cell.angle_alpha   90.00
_cell.angle_beta   90.00
_cell.angle_gamma   90.00
#
_symmetry.space_group_name_H-M   'P 1'
#
loop_
_entity.id
_entity.type
_entity.pdbx_description
1 polymer ?
#
loop_
_entity_poly.entity_id
_entity_poly.type
_entity_poly.pdbx_seq_one_letter_code
_entity_poly.pdbx_strand_id
1 'polypeptide(L)'
;MTIASEANRSGPYACNGATTSFPYEFRIYDAAHIRVILTAPEGTESTLALGTDYTVSSVGDSGGGAVETALAYEAGYLVTLILNVPFTQDIDLENQGAYFAETIERAIDLQTQMSLQLKEQVARAVVLPVTSSVSVDRLTGAVLALSDIQPQMLALVPIAEDIETVAGIAGAVVAAEGHANTAATAAGVATGKAAEAAASAAAAALFDPTSYYLKTAFKDDGTASAPAKYGAAGQLTGKDIYVNDAPGLNRWVMWMTNGLARWSMRANATPEDGGNTGSNFQFDAFDDAGDSLGTVYSVSRAGRSMAFSVSPSAPTPASGDVSTKLATTAFVKNALAGGGLKNVRVVTASGNVTPSAGVTKWLAIVCGGGGAGQGRSSVGIGNGGFGGGATIALADVDDSMAYAATVGAGGTGVSNTHGNNGGASSLVIGGNTYIGSGGPGSATIAPVVGSGGLVNLPGGPRDYSYYVAGSEQSHGGSGGDGPLGLGFGGLGGGGGTGAYGGGAATGYGAGGGGACVVTANGTFGGNGSPGIIIILEF
;
A
#
# COMPACT_ATOMS: atom_id res chain seq x y z
N MET A 1 48.72 0.64 -61.87
CA MET A 1 47.26 0.40 -62.01
C MET A 1 46.77 0.36 -60.59
N THR A 2 45.86 1.26 -60.24
CA THR A 2 45.44 1.53 -58.86
C THR A 2 44.62 0.41 -58.25
N ILE A 3 44.62 0.29 -56.91
CA ILE A 3 43.64 -0.51 -56.17
C ILE A 3 42.23 0.08 -56.37
N ALA A 4 41.39 -0.59 -57.17
CA ALA A 4 40.04 -0.14 -57.53
C ALA A 4 38.90 -0.91 -56.81
N SER A 5 39.25 -1.86 -55.94
CA SER A 5 38.30 -2.71 -55.21
C SER A 5 38.57 -2.65 -53.71
N GLU A 6 37.52 -2.80 -52.90
CA GLU A 6 37.63 -2.96 -51.44
C GLU A 6 37.83 -4.42 -51.01
N ALA A 7 37.86 -5.36 -51.96
CA ALA A 7 38.10 -6.77 -51.66
C ALA A 7 39.48 -6.94 -51.01
N ASN A 8 39.49 -7.48 -49.79
CA ASN A 8 40.68 -7.73 -48.98
C ASN A 8 40.63 -9.10 -48.28
N ARG A 9 39.60 -9.89 -48.61
CA ARG A 9 39.31 -11.22 -48.08
C ARG A 9 38.68 -12.06 -49.19
N SER A 10 39.04 -13.34 -49.24
CA SER A 10 38.44 -14.35 -50.10
C SER A 10 38.14 -15.61 -49.28
N GLY A 11 37.00 -16.25 -49.55
CA GLY A 11 36.42 -17.28 -48.68
C GLY A 11 35.51 -16.70 -47.58
N PRO A 12 35.19 -17.45 -46.51
CA PRO A 12 35.69 -18.80 -46.21
C PRO A 12 35.25 -19.82 -47.26
N TYR A 13 36.20 -20.62 -47.75
CA TYR A 13 35.95 -21.74 -48.65
C TYR A 13 35.70 -23.00 -47.85
N ALA A 14 34.59 -23.70 -48.12
CA ALA A 14 34.31 -24.99 -47.51
C ALA A 14 35.22 -26.07 -48.10
N CYS A 15 35.95 -26.76 -47.23
CA CYS A 15 36.79 -27.89 -47.64
C CYS A 15 35.96 -29.16 -47.84
N ASN A 16 36.47 -30.10 -48.64
CA ASN A 16 35.77 -31.32 -49.05
C ASN A 16 36.67 -32.57 -49.04
N GLY A 17 37.86 -32.49 -48.46
CA GLY A 17 38.87 -33.55 -48.47
C GLY A 17 39.65 -33.71 -49.78
N ALA A 18 39.38 -32.88 -50.81
CA ALA A 18 40.01 -33.03 -52.14
C ALA A 18 40.57 -31.72 -52.74
N THR A 19 39.94 -30.57 -52.49
CA THR A 19 40.36 -29.27 -53.05
C THR A 19 41.57 -28.69 -52.31
N THR A 20 42.62 -28.32 -53.04
CA THR A 20 43.82 -27.64 -52.51
C THR A 20 44.04 -26.24 -53.07
N SER A 21 43.37 -25.89 -54.18
CA SER A 21 43.48 -24.59 -54.85
C SER A 21 42.33 -23.68 -54.44
N PHE A 22 42.67 -22.52 -53.87
CA PHE A 22 41.70 -21.52 -53.40
C PHE A 22 42.01 -20.16 -54.05
N PRO A 23 41.10 -19.62 -54.88
CA PRO A 23 41.34 -18.34 -55.54
C PRO A 23 41.26 -17.17 -54.54
N TYR A 24 42.00 -16.10 -54.80
CA TYR A 24 41.83 -14.81 -54.14
C TYR A 24 41.59 -13.72 -55.19
N GLU A 25 40.75 -12.75 -54.88
CA GLU A 25 40.25 -11.75 -55.85
C GLU A 25 40.84 -10.34 -55.64
N PHE A 26 41.96 -10.25 -54.92
CA PHE A 26 42.63 -8.98 -54.59
C PHE A 26 44.11 -9.01 -54.95
N ARG A 27 44.66 -7.86 -55.36
CA ARG A 27 46.07 -7.75 -55.76
C ARG A 27 47.00 -7.89 -54.55
N ILE A 28 48.09 -8.65 -54.69
CA ILE A 28 49.18 -8.72 -53.70
C ILE A 28 50.53 -8.52 -54.37
N TYR A 29 51.41 -7.69 -53.80
CA TYR A 29 52.73 -7.37 -54.37
C TYR A 29 53.85 -8.34 -53.97
N ASP A 30 53.64 -9.08 -52.88
CA ASP A 30 54.53 -10.12 -52.38
C ASP A 30 53.69 -11.31 -51.90
N ALA A 31 54.22 -12.53 -51.96
CA ALA A 31 53.52 -13.72 -51.46
C ALA A 31 53.25 -13.66 -49.94
N ALA A 32 54.04 -12.89 -49.19
CA ALA A 32 53.82 -12.62 -47.77
C ALA A 32 52.66 -11.63 -47.51
N HIS A 33 52.19 -10.91 -48.54
CA HIS A 33 51.07 -9.96 -48.43
C HIS A 33 49.70 -10.65 -48.35
N ILE A 34 49.65 -11.97 -48.23
CA ILE A 34 48.45 -12.75 -47.96
C ILE A 34 48.67 -13.68 -46.79
N ARG A 35 47.69 -13.73 -45.88
CA ARG A 35 47.64 -14.66 -44.75
C ARG A 35 46.51 -15.65 -44.97
N VAL A 36 46.78 -16.91 -44.71
CA VAL A 36 45.82 -18.02 -44.87
C VAL A 36 45.44 -18.54 -43.49
N ILE A 37 44.14 -18.53 -43.20
CA ILE A 37 43.57 -19.00 -41.95
C ILE A 37 42.79 -20.29 -42.21
N LEU A 38 43.08 -21.32 -41.44
CA LEU A 38 42.33 -22.56 -41.37
C LEU A 38 41.45 -22.55 -40.12
N THR A 39 40.14 -22.70 -40.30
CA THR A 39 39.17 -22.82 -39.21
C THR A 39 38.72 -24.27 -39.09
N ALA A 40 38.90 -24.87 -37.91
CA ALA A 40 38.43 -26.22 -37.59
C ALA A 40 36.90 -26.26 -37.39
N PRO A 41 36.26 -27.45 -37.46
CA PRO A 41 34.81 -27.60 -37.24
C PRO A 41 34.31 -27.04 -35.90
N GLU A 42 35.15 -27.05 -34.87
CA GLU A 42 34.87 -26.52 -33.54
C GLU A 42 35.04 -24.99 -33.45
N GLY A 43 35.41 -24.32 -34.54
CA GLY A 43 35.58 -22.88 -34.64
C GLY A 43 36.97 -22.35 -34.26
N THR A 44 37.95 -23.23 -34.01
CA THR A 44 39.32 -22.82 -33.71
C THR A 44 40.05 -22.37 -34.97
N GLU A 45 40.59 -21.14 -34.97
CA GLU A 45 41.36 -20.59 -36.09
C GLU A 45 42.88 -20.81 -35.90
N SER A 46 43.57 -21.16 -36.98
CA SER A 46 45.04 -21.29 -37.04
C SER A 46 45.58 -20.65 -38.31
N THR A 47 46.78 -20.07 -38.24
CA THR A 47 47.45 -19.49 -39.41
C THR A 47 48.35 -20.53 -40.07
N LEU A 48 48.18 -20.75 -41.37
CA LEU A 48 49.06 -21.61 -42.16
C LEU A 48 50.38 -20.88 -42.49
N ALA A 49 51.49 -21.60 -42.57
CA ALA A 49 52.80 -21.03 -42.87
C ALA A 49 53.10 -21.01 -44.38
N LEU A 50 53.40 -19.82 -44.93
CA LEU A 50 53.82 -19.66 -46.32
C LEU A 50 55.09 -20.47 -46.61
N GLY A 51 55.09 -21.21 -47.72
CA GLY A 51 56.21 -22.04 -48.17
C GLY A 51 56.30 -23.42 -47.51
N THR A 52 55.53 -23.68 -46.46
CA THR A 52 55.40 -25.01 -45.83
C THR A 52 53.99 -25.56 -46.02
N ASP A 53 52.98 -24.82 -45.58
CA ASP A 53 51.58 -25.24 -45.58
C ASP A 53 50.81 -24.76 -46.82
N TYR A 54 51.29 -23.70 -47.47
CA TYR A 54 50.72 -23.21 -48.72
C TYR A 54 51.74 -22.48 -49.60
N THR A 55 51.46 -22.41 -50.90
CA THR A 55 52.15 -21.53 -51.85
C THR A 55 51.17 -20.58 -52.52
N VAL A 56 51.68 -19.52 -53.15
CA VAL A 56 50.86 -18.46 -53.75
C VAL A 56 51.28 -18.30 -55.21
N SER A 57 50.30 -18.29 -56.10
CA SER A 57 50.47 -18.07 -57.55
C SER A 57 49.95 -16.70 -57.96
N SER A 58 50.38 -16.19 -59.12
CA SER A 58 49.87 -14.92 -59.68
C SER A 58 50.10 -13.68 -58.79
N VAL A 59 51.20 -13.66 -58.03
CA VAL A 59 51.71 -12.45 -57.35
C VAL A 59 52.12 -11.45 -58.43
N GLY A 60 51.31 -10.42 -58.66
CA GLY A 60 51.49 -9.61 -59.86
C GLY A 60 50.19 -9.16 -60.52
N ASP A 61 49.14 -9.95 -60.34
CA ASP A 61 47.97 -9.85 -61.20
C ASP A 61 46.85 -9.03 -60.55
N SER A 62 46.31 -8.07 -61.31
CA SER A 62 45.26 -7.15 -60.85
C SER A 62 43.94 -7.84 -60.50
N GLY A 63 43.70 -9.04 -61.04
CA GLY A 63 42.53 -9.88 -60.74
C GLY A 63 42.71 -10.84 -59.56
N GLY A 64 43.87 -10.81 -58.89
CA GLY A 64 44.23 -11.79 -57.88
C GLY A 64 44.80 -13.08 -58.49
N GLY A 65 44.81 -14.17 -57.72
CA GLY A 65 45.52 -15.40 -58.04
C GLY A 65 44.95 -16.59 -57.27
N ALA A 66 45.77 -17.61 -57.01
CA ALA A 66 45.36 -18.75 -56.19
C ALA A 66 46.39 -19.09 -55.11
N VAL A 67 45.88 -19.51 -53.96
CA VAL A 67 46.62 -20.15 -52.87
C VAL A 67 46.48 -21.66 -53.03
N GLU A 68 47.61 -22.37 -53.07
CA GLU A 68 47.67 -23.82 -53.11
C GLU A 68 48.10 -24.36 -51.75
N THR A 69 47.21 -25.02 -51.02
CA THR A 69 47.54 -25.66 -49.75
C THR A 69 48.29 -26.98 -49.98
N ALA A 70 49.23 -27.30 -49.10
CA ALA A 70 50.02 -28.53 -49.17
C ALA A 70 49.18 -29.78 -48.85
N LEU A 71 48.07 -29.61 -48.12
CA LEU A 71 47.12 -30.65 -47.74
C LEU A 71 45.72 -30.30 -48.26
N ALA A 72 44.93 -31.32 -48.58
CA ALA A 72 43.49 -31.19 -48.75
C ALA A 72 42.81 -31.38 -47.39
N TYR A 73 42.12 -30.35 -46.90
CA TYR A 73 41.45 -30.42 -45.59
C TYR A 73 40.07 -31.09 -45.70
N GLU A 74 39.69 -31.82 -44.65
CA GLU A 74 38.43 -32.58 -44.60
C GLU A 74 37.19 -31.70 -44.57
N ALA A 75 36.02 -32.30 -44.85
CA ALA A 75 34.74 -31.62 -44.73
C ALA A 75 34.52 -31.10 -43.29
N GLY A 76 34.07 -29.84 -43.17
CA GLY A 76 33.90 -29.15 -41.90
C GLY A 76 35.00 -28.12 -41.60
N TYR A 77 36.15 -28.20 -42.27
CA TYR A 77 37.15 -27.14 -42.25
C TYR A 77 36.80 -26.00 -43.21
N LEU A 78 37.24 -24.78 -42.87
CA LEU A 78 37.14 -23.61 -43.73
C LEU A 78 38.52 -22.99 -43.98
N VAL A 79 38.79 -22.60 -45.22
CA VAL A 79 39.99 -21.83 -45.59
C VAL A 79 39.61 -20.39 -45.90
N THR A 80 40.21 -19.43 -45.19
CA THR A 80 40.01 -18.00 -45.41
C THR A 80 41.33 -17.35 -45.81
N LEU A 81 41.29 -16.57 -46.91
CA LEU A 81 42.43 -15.83 -47.42
C LEU A 81 42.23 -14.36 -47.10
N ILE A 82 43.22 -13.69 -46.51
CA ILE A 82 43.10 -12.29 -46.10
C ILE A 82 44.39 -11.52 -46.39
N LEU A 83 44.25 -10.25 -46.76
CA LEU A 83 45.37 -9.34 -47.01
C LEU A 83 46.23 -9.16 -45.74
N ASN A 84 47.56 -9.16 -45.91
CA ASN A 84 48.55 -9.10 -44.84
C ASN A 84 49.77 -8.25 -45.22
N VAL A 85 49.56 -6.97 -45.52
CA VAL A 85 50.66 -6.06 -45.88
C VAL A 85 51.35 -5.55 -44.60
N PRO A 86 52.70 -5.51 -44.54
CA PRO A 86 53.43 -4.88 -43.45
C PRO A 86 53.07 -3.40 -43.29
N PHE A 87 52.99 -2.91 -42.06
CA PHE A 87 52.73 -1.49 -41.77
C PHE A 87 54.03 -0.65 -41.76
N THR A 88 54.82 -0.74 -42.84
CA THR A 88 56.07 0.01 -43.02
C THR A 88 56.13 0.68 -44.38
N GLN A 89 56.83 1.82 -44.46
CA GLN A 89 57.15 2.47 -45.73
C GLN A 89 58.60 2.13 -46.08
N ASP A 90 58.79 1.32 -47.12
CA ASP A 90 60.12 0.87 -47.53
C ASP A 90 60.75 1.75 -48.61
N ILE A 91 60.00 2.73 -49.15
CA ILE A 91 60.46 3.66 -50.18
C ILE A 91 60.91 4.97 -49.55
N ASP A 92 62.17 5.32 -49.78
CA ASP A 92 62.78 6.61 -49.47
C ASP A 92 63.00 7.42 -50.76
N LEU A 93 62.56 8.68 -50.79
CA LEU A 93 62.63 9.54 -51.97
C LEU A 93 63.77 10.53 -51.84
N GLU A 94 64.80 10.36 -52.66
CA GLU A 94 65.94 11.26 -52.70
C GLU A 94 65.60 12.59 -53.37
N ASN A 95 66.12 13.69 -52.82
CA ASN A 95 65.97 15.01 -53.44
C ASN A 95 66.79 15.09 -54.72
N GLN A 96 66.17 15.55 -55.82
CA GLN A 96 66.77 15.65 -57.17
C GLN A 96 67.15 14.30 -57.82
N GLY A 97 66.64 13.18 -57.31
CA GLY A 97 66.76 11.85 -57.93
C GLY A 97 65.82 11.65 -59.13
N ALA A 98 66.00 10.54 -59.85
CA ALA A 98 65.12 10.17 -60.96
C ALA A 98 63.71 9.79 -60.45
N TYR A 99 62.67 10.38 -61.05
CA TYR A 99 61.28 10.10 -60.68
C TYR A 99 60.72 8.91 -61.46
N PHE A 100 60.41 7.82 -60.76
CA PHE A 100 59.75 6.66 -61.32
C PHE A 100 58.29 6.60 -60.83
N ALA A 101 57.35 6.90 -61.72
CA ALA A 101 55.92 6.92 -61.39
C ALA A 101 55.42 5.59 -60.82
N GLU A 102 55.94 4.46 -61.30
CA GLU A 102 55.60 3.11 -60.81
C GLU A 102 56.02 2.89 -59.35
N THR A 103 57.15 3.47 -58.92
CA THR A 103 57.61 3.37 -57.52
C THR A 103 56.66 4.10 -56.58
N ILE A 104 56.21 5.29 -56.96
CA ILE A 104 55.24 6.07 -56.19
C ILE A 104 53.86 5.41 -56.18
N GLU A 105 53.39 4.95 -57.34
CA GLU A 105 52.11 4.22 -57.45
C GLU A 105 52.10 3.00 -56.52
N ARG A 106 53.17 2.19 -56.53
CA ARG A 106 53.27 1.02 -55.65
C ARG A 106 53.24 1.40 -54.17
N ALA A 107 53.90 2.48 -53.78
CA ALA A 107 53.84 2.98 -52.40
C ALA A 107 52.40 3.34 -52.00
N ILE A 108 51.68 4.04 -52.88
CA ILE A 108 50.31 4.49 -52.64
C ILE A 108 49.33 3.30 -52.63
N ASP A 109 49.52 2.31 -53.50
CA ASP A 109 48.72 1.09 -53.50
C ASP A 109 48.93 0.28 -52.21
N LEU A 110 50.18 0.12 -51.74
CA LEU A 110 50.48 -0.53 -50.46
C LEU A 110 49.83 0.22 -49.29
N GLN A 111 49.85 1.56 -49.30
CA GLN A 111 49.17 2.37 -48.28
C GLN A 111 47.64 2.18 -48.31
N THR A 112 47.07 2.04 -49.51
CA THR A 112 45.64 1.73 -49.70
C THR A 112 45.31 0.34 -49.16
N GLN A 113 46.19 -0.64 -49.39
CA GLN A 113 46.08 -2.00 -48.86
C GLN A 113 46.15 -2.03 -47.32
N MET A 114 47.06 -1.27 -46.70
CA MET A 114 47.11 -1.12 -45.24
C MET A 114 45.79 -0.54 -44.68
N SER A 115 45.21 0.44 -45.38
CA SER A 115 43.94 1.04 -44.98
C SER A 115 42.76 0.06 -45.09
N LEU A 116 42.71 -0.74 -46.16
CA LEU A 116 41.72 -1.82 -46.31
C LEU A 116 41.87 -2.88 -45.22
N GLN A 117 43.10 -3.24 -44.86
CA GLN A 117 43.38 -4.18 -43.77
C GLN A 117 42.91 -3.64 -42.41
N LEU A 118 43.14 -2.35 -42.12
CA LEU A 118 42.63 -1.71 -40.90
C LEU A 118 41.09 -1.64 -40.88
N LYS A 119 40.46 -1.28 -42.01
CA LYS A 119 38.98 -1.25 -42.15
C LYS A 119 38.37 -2.61 -41.78
N GLU A 120 39.00 -3.68 -42.24
CA GLU A 120 38.59 -5.06 -41.98
C GLU A 120 38.71 -5.44 -40.50
N GLN A 121 39.83 -5.09 -39.86
CA GLN A 121 40.06 -5.37 -38.44
C GLN A 121 39.10 -4.56 -37.55
N VAL A 122 38.90 -3.27 -37.84
CA VAL A 122 37.99 -2.40 -37.08
C VAL A 122 36.53 -2.83 -37.25
N ALA A 123 36.13 -3.33 -38.43
CA ALA A 123 34.77 -3.85 -38.65
C ALA A 123 34.41 -5.07 -37.76
N ARG A 124 35.42 -5.74 -37.19
CA ARG A 124 35.26 -6.89 -36.27
C ARG A 124 35.66 -6.56 -34.84
N ALA A 125 36.03 -5.32 -34.56
CA ALA A 125 36.35 -4.85 -33.22
C ALA A 125 35.09 -4.37 -32.48
N VAL A 126 35.17 -4.29 -31.16
CA VAL A 126 34.17 -3.57 -30.36
C VAL A 126 34.35 -2.08 -30.59
N VAL A 127 33.43 -1.46 -31.32
CA VAL A 127 33.42 -0.01 -31.59
C VAL A 127 32.28 0.63 -30.82
N LEU A 128 32.61 1.60 -29.98
CA LEU A 128 31.62 2.35 -29.21
C LEU A 128 30.99 3.45 -30.09
N PRO A 129 29.72 3.81 -29.85
CA PRO A 129 29.11 4.96 -30.51
C PRO A 129 29.95 6.23 -30.32
N VAL A 130 30.01 7.09 -31.34
CA VAL A 130 30.80 8.34 -31.31
C VAL A 130 30.42 9.27 -30.14
N THR A 131 29.16 9.21 -29.71
CA THR A 131 28.63 10.00 -28.58
C THR A 131 28.75 9.30 -27.23
N SER A 132 29.31 8.09 -27.18
CA SER A 132 29.47 7.33 -25.94
C SER A 132 30.47 8.04 -25.02
N SER A 133 30.06 8.25 -23.77
CA SER A 133 30.95 8.68 -22.68
C SER A 133 31.66 7.52 -21.97
N VAL A 134 31.36 6.28 -22.36
CA VAL A 134 31.96 5.06 -21.79
C VAL A 134 33.27 4.75 -22.52
N SER A 135 34.33 4.39 -21.77
CA SER A 135 35.58 3.89 -22.34
C SER A 135 35.54 2.37 -22.59
N VAL A 136 36.34 1.89 -23.53
CA VAL A 136 36.48 0.45 -23.79
C VAL A 136 36.97 -0.29 -22.54
N ASP A 137 37.88 0.30 -21.75
CA ASP A 137 38.34 -0.28 -20.48
C ASP A 137 37.21 -0.49 -19.46
N ARG A 138 36.27 0.46 -19.40
CA ARG A 138 35.08 0.35 -18.53
C ARG A 138 34.15 -0.76 -18.99
N LEU A 139 33.96 -0.91 -20.30
CA LEU A 139 33.15 -1.99 -20.86
C LEU A 139 33.81 -3.36 -20.59
N THR A 140 35.11 -3.49 -20.83
CA THR A 140 35.86 -4.72 -20.57
C THR A 140 35.82 -5.08 -19.08
N GLY A 141 36.01 -4.10 -18.18
CA GLY A 141 35.88 -4.33 -16.74
C GLY A 141 34.49 -4.81 -16.33
N ALA A 142 33.43 -4.29 -16.95
CA ALA A 142 32.06 -4.74 -16.70
C ALA A 142 31.83 -6.19 -17.16
N VAL A 143 32.35 -6.56 -18.34
CA VAL A 143 32.23 -7.93 -18.88
C VAL A 143 33.01 -8.93 -18.01
N LEU A 144 34.20 -8.58 -17.54
CA LEU A 144 34.97 -9.42 -16.62
C LEU A 144 34.24 -9.58 -15.28
N ALA A 145 33.66 -8.52 -14.74
CA ALA A 145 32.85 -8.59 -13.52
C ALA A 145 31.63 -9.51 -13.69
N LEU A 146 30.96 -9.47 -14.85
CA LEU A 146 29.88 -10.41 -15.19
C LEU A 146 30.38 -11.86 -15.23
N SER A 147 31.56 -12.10 -15.81
CA SER A 147 32.19 -13.42 -15.83
C SER A 147 32.52 -13.94 -14.42
N ASP A 148 32.95 -13.06 -13.51
CA ASP A 148 33.26 -13.40 -12.12
C ASP A 148 32.00 -13.71 -11.29
N ILE A 149 30.85 -13.13 -11.65
CA ILE A 149 29.56 -13.37 -10.98
C ILE A 149 28.94 -14.71 -11.41
N GLN A 150 29.22 -15.21 -12.62
CA GLN A 150 28.68 -16.47 -13.13
C GLN A 150 28.85 -17.68 -12.17
N PRO A 151 30.04 -17.97 -11.60
CA PRO A 151 30.19 -19.06 -10.64
C PRO A 151 29.41 -18.84 -9.35
N GLN A 152 29.24 -17.58 -8.92
CA GLN A 152 28.43 -17.25 -7.74
C GLN A 152 26.94 -17.54 -8.00
N MET A 153 26.43 -17.20 -9.19
CA MET A 153 25.05 -17.51 -9.58
C MET A 153 24.81 -19.02 -9.68
N LEU A 154 25.78 -19.79 -10.17
CA LEU A 154 25.69 -21.26 -10.20
C LEU A 154 25.65 -21.86 -8.79
N ALA A 155 26.31 -21.25 -7.81
CA ALA A 155 26.24 -21.66 -6.41
C ALA A 155 24.88 -21.39 -5.75
N LEU A 156 24.05 -20.49 -6.31
CA LEU A 156 22.70 -20.22 -5.82
C LEU A 156 21.66 -21.26 -6.27
N VAL A 157 21.93 -22.01 -7.34
CA VAL A 157 21.01 -23.03 -7.88
C VAL A 157 20.62 -24.10 -6.84
N PRO A 158 21.54 -24.77 -6.12
CA PRO A 158 21.16 -25.76 -5.11
C PRO A 158 20.40 -25.16 -3.92
N ILE A 159 20.66 -23.89 -3.58
CA ILE A 159 19.94 -23.20 -2.48
C ILE A 159 18.46 -23.01 -2.82
N ALA A 160 18.13 -22.79 -4.09
CA ALA A 160 16.74 -22.70 -4.52
C ALA A 160 16.01 -24.05 -4.39
N GLU A 161 16.69 -25.16 -4.72
CA GLU A 161 16.16 -26.53 -4.55
C GLU A 161 15.94 -26.88 -3.07
N ASP A 162 16.83 -26.44 -2.19
CA ASP A 162 16.68 -26.60 -0.74
C ASP A 162 15.45 -25.84 -0.20
N ILE A 163 15.16 -24.64 -0.71
CA ILE A 163 13.98 -23.85 -0.30
C ILE A 163 12.68 -24.58 -0.65
N GLU A 164 12.58 -25.15 -1.85
CA GLU A 164 11.41 -25.94 -2.26
C GLU A 164 11.23 -27.18 -1.37
N THR A 165 12.34 -27.84 -1.04
CA THR A 165 12.36 -29.01 -0.14
C THR A 165 11.88 -28.64 1.26
N VAL A 166 12.37 -27.54 1.84
CA VAL A 166 11.95 -27.04 3.16
C VAL A 166 10.46 -26.64 3.15
N ALA A 167 10.01 -25.95 2.10
CA ALA A 167 8.61 -25.57 1.95
C ALA A 167 7.67 -26.78 1.89
N GLY A 168 8.08 -27.86 1.18
CA GLY A 168 7.32 -29.11 1.11
C GLY A 168 7.17 -29.83 2.46
N ILE A 169 8.17 -29.71 3.35
CA ILE A 169 8.18 -30.40 4.65
C ILE A 169 7.50 -29.57 5.76
N ALA A 170 7.40 -28.25 5.61
CA ALA A 170 6.86 -27.35 6.64
C ALA A 170 5.45 -27.76 7.14
N GLY A 171 4.56 -28.19 6.24
CA GLY A 171 3.23 -28.68 6.62
C GLY A 171 3.26 -29.96 7.45
N ALA A 172 4.19 -30.88 7.17
CA ALA A 172 4.35 -32.13 7.90
C ALA A 172 4.89 -31.91 9.32
N VAL A 173 5.76 -30.92 9.52
CA VAL A 173 6.29 -30.55 10.85
C VAL A 173 5.16 -30.04 11.75
N VAL A 174 4.32 -29.14 11.23
CA VAL A 174 3.15 -28.62 11.98
C VAL A 174 2.15 -29.74 12.29
N ALA A 175 1.92 -30.66 11.35
CA ALA A 175 1.06 -31.82 11.58
C ALA A 175 1.61 -32.75 12.67
N ALA A 176 2.92 -32.99 12.71
CA ALA A 176 3.56 -33.82 13.73
C ALA A 176 3.33 -33.29 15.16
N GLU A 177 3.41 -31.97 15.36
CA GLU A 177 3.10 -31.34 16.65
C GLU A 177 1.62 -31.54 17.04
N GLY A 178 0.70 -31.38 16.08
CA GLY A 178 -0.72 -31.66 16.29
C GLY A 178 -1.01 -33.11 16.69
N HIS A 179 -0.33 -34.07 16.04
CA HIS A 179 -0.43 -35.50 16.39
C HIS A 179 0.10 -35.78 17.80
N ALA A 180 1.21 -35.16 18.21
CA ALA A 180 1.77 -35.31 19.56
C ALA A 180 0.81 -34.79 20.64
N ASN A 181 0.20 -33.61 20.43
CA ASN A 181 -0.78 -33.03 21.35
C ASN A 181 -2.06 -33.87 21.47
N THR A 182 -2.51 -34.44 20.35
CA THR A 182 -3.68 -35.35 20.32
C THR A 182 -3.38 -36.63 21.11
N ALA A 183 -2.19 -37.21 20.93
CA ALA A 183 -1.75 -38.40 21.68
C ALA A 183 -1.65 -38.13 23.19
N ALA A 184 -1.09 -36.98 23.60
CA ALA A 184 -1.00 -36.57 25.00
C ALA A 184 -2.39 -36.42 25.65
N THR A 185 -3.34 -35.80 24.93
CA THR A 185 -4.73 -35.65 25.38
C THR A 185 -5.41 -37.00 25.56
N ALA A 186 -5.25 -37.89 24.57
CA ALA A 186 -5.81 -39.24 24.62
C ALA A 186 -5.26 -40.06 25.82
N ALA A 187 -3.96 -39.93 26.12
CA ALA A 187 -3.34 -40.57 27.28
C ALA A 187 -3.92 -40.04 28.61
N GLY A 188 -4.18 -38.73 28.72
CA GLY A 188 -4.84 -38.12 29.88
C GLY A 188 -6.26 -38.65 30.09
N VAL A 189 -7.06 -38.75 29.02
CA VAL A 189 -8.42 -39.32 29.07
C VAL A 189 -8.39 -40.78 29.49
N ALA A 190 -7.47 -41.58 28.94
CA ALA A 190 -7.32 -42.99 29.32
C ALA A 190 -6.98 -43.15 30.80
N THR A 191 -6.11 -42.30 31.33
CA THR A 191 -5.76 -42.27 32.76
C THR A 191 -6.97 -41.93 33.62
N GLY A 192 -7.75 -40.92 33.23
CA GLY A 192 -9.00 -40.56 33.92
C GLY A 192 -10.02 -41.69 33.93
N LYS A 193 -10.20 -42.38 32.79
CA LYS A 193 -11.12 -43.52 32.68
C LYS A 193 -10.69 -44.72 33.51
N ALA A 194 -9.37 -44.97 33.62
CA ALA A 194 -8.86 -45.99 34.52
C ALA A 194 -9.16 -45.67 35.99
N ALA A 195 -9.05 -44.40 36.41
CA ALA A 195 -9.39 -43.97 37.77
C ALA A 195 -10.90 -44.08 38.06
N GLU A 196 -11.76 -43.68 37.11
CA GLU A 196 -13.23 -43.84 37.21
C GLU A 196 -13.64 -45.31 37.33
N ALA A 197 -13.01 -46.20 36.55
CA ALA A 197 -13.25 -47.63 36.60
C ALA A 197 -12.84 -48.22 37.96
N ALA A 198 -11.68 -47.80 38.50
CA ALA A 198 -11.22 -48.23 39.82
C ALA A 198 -12.18 -47.77 40.95
N ALA A 199 -12.66 -46.52 40.89
CA ALA A 199 -13.65 -46.00 41.84
C ALA A 199 -14.98 -46.76 41.76
N SER A 200 -15.43 -47.09 40.53
CA SER A 200 -16.65 -47.87 40.31
C SER A 200 -16.53 -49.29 40.86
N ALA A 201 -15.37 -49.94 40.70
CA ALA A 201 -15.10 -51.26 41.28
C ALA A 201 -15.10 -51.23 42.82
N ALA A 202 -14.53 -50.19 43.43
CA ALA A 202 -14.55 -50.00 44.88
C ALA A 202 -15.97 -49.76 45.42
N ALA A 203 -16.78 -48.99 44.70
CA ALA A 203 -18.19 -48.76 45.06
C ALA A 203 -19.03 -50.04 44.95
N ALA A 204 -18.82 -50.84 43.90
CA ALA A 204 -19.51 -52.11 43.72
C ALA A 204 -19.19 -53.12 44.85
N ALA A 205 -17.96 -53.09 45.39
CA ALA A 205 -17.57 -53.94 46.52
C ALA A 205 -18.30 -53.61 47.83
N LEU A 206 -18.88 -52.42 47.96
CA LEU A 206 -19.63 -51.96 49.13
C LEU A 206 -21.15 -52.17 49.00
N PHE A 207 -21.62 -52.72 47.87
CA PHE A 207 -23.03 -52.94 47.61
C PHE A 207 -23.53 -54.23 48.27
N ASP A 208 -24.44 -54.10 49.24
CA ASP A 208 -25.22 -55.22 49.80
C ASP A 208 -26.62 -55.26 49.14
N PRO A 209 -26.96 -56.30 48.36
CA PRO A 209 -28.24 -56.41 47.68
C PRO A 209 -29.43 -56.67 48.61
N THR A 210 -29.20 -56.92 49.90
CA THR A 210 -30.27 -57.25 50.86
C THR A 210 -30.80 -56.06 51.67
N SER A 211 -30.21 -54.86 51.52
CA SER A 211 -30.50 -53.69 52.37
C SER A 211 -30.68 -52.40 51.55
N TYR A 212 -31.91 -51.92 51.33
CA TYR A 212 -32.18 -50.71 50.50
C TYR A 212 -32.35 -49.38 51.28
N TYR A 213 -32.00 -49.31 52.56
CA TYR A 213 -32.01 -48.06 53.34
C TYR A 213 -30.86 -47.99 54.34
N LEU A 214 -30.16 -46.84 54.38
CA LEU A 214 -29.36 -46.45 55.54
C LEU A 214 -30.30 -45.99 56.65
N LYS A 215 -30.20 -46.66 57.80
CA LYS A 215 -31.02 -46.45 59.00
C LYS A 215 -30.84 -45.00 59.51
N THR A 216 -31.78 -44.11 59.21
CA THR A 216 -31.96 -42.88 60.00
C THR A 216 -33.10 -43.13 60.97
N ALA A 217 -32.78 -43.20 62.27
CA ALA A 217 -33.79 -43.31 63.30
C ALA A 217 -34.36 -41.91 63.57
N PHE A 218 -35.64 -41.68 63.20
CA PHE A 218 -36.44 -40.67 63.88
C PHE A 218 -36.74 -41.17 65.30
N LYS A 219 -36.63 -40.31 66.32
CA LYS A 219 -37.25 -40.58 67.62
C LYS A 219 -38.68 -40.07 67.59
N ASP A 220 -39.63 -40.97 67.84
CA ASP A 220 -41.07 -40.69 68.01
C ASP A 220 -41.41 -40.13 69.42
N ASP A 221 -40.57 -39.28 70.03
CA ASP A 221 -40.81 -38.81 71.41
C ASP A 221 -41.04 -37.30 71.62
N GLY A 222 -41.24 -36.52 70.56
CA GLY A 222 -41.89 -35.21 70.67
C GLY A 222 -41.17 -34.16 71.53
N THR A 223 -39.88 -34.32 71.83
CA THR A 223 -39.10 -33.30 72.53
C THR A 223 -38.28 -32.44 71.56
N ALA A 224 -38.20 -31.14 71.86
CA ALA A 224 -37.54 -30.13 71.03
C ALA A 224 -36.08 -30.53 70.76
N SER A 225 -35.82 -30.98 69.54
CA SER A 225 -34.50 -31.39 69.13
C SER A 225 -33.67 -30.17 68.78
N ALA A 226 -32.61 -29.92 69.56
CA ALA A 226 -31.40 -29.33 69.02
C ALA A 226 -31.02 -30.11 67.75
N PRO A 227 -30.50 -29.46 66.68
CA PRO A 227 -30.16 -30.16 65.46
C PRO A 227 -29.17 -31.28 65.80
N ALA A 228 -29.58 -32.52 65.52
CA ALA A 228 -28.74 -33.68 65.72
C ALA A 228 -27.46 -33.48 64.90
N LYS A 229 -26.33 -33.27 65.59
CA LYS A 229 -25.00 -33.32 64.99
C LYS A 229 -24.76 -34.74 64.50
N TYR A 230 -25.01 -34.98 63.21
CA TYR A 230 -24.52 -36.17 62.53
C TYR A 230 -23.16 -35.86 61.91
N GLY A 231 -22.12 -36.37 62.57
CA GLY A 231 -20.83 -36.75 61.99
C GLY A 231 -19.97 -35.62 61.43
N ALA A 232 -18.81 -35.42 62.05
CA ALA A 232 -17.61 -35.26 61.24
C ALA A 232 -17.57 -36.46 60.26
N ALA A 233 -17.77 -36.21 58.96
CA ALA A 233 -17.72 -37.18 57.86
C ALA A 233 -18.90 -38.18 57.65
N GLY A 234 -20.16 -37.77 57.87
CA GLY A 234 -21.33 -38.55 57.40
C GLY A 234 -21.75 -38.23 55.96
N GLN A 235 -21.71 -39.20 55.04
CA GLN A 235 -22.20 -39.03 53.65
C GLN A 235 -23.70 -39.40 53.56
N LEU A 236 -24.53 -38.50 53.00
CA LEU A 236 -25.90 -38.81 52.59
C LEU A 236 -25.84 -39.61 51.27
N THR A 237 -26.41 -40.81 51.24
CA THR A 237 -26.33 -41.75 50.09
C THR A 237 -27.66 -41.95 49.36
N GLY A 238 -28.70 -41.20 49.73
CA GLY A 238 -29.94 -41.11 48.94
C GLY A 238 -29.73 -40.30 47.66
N LYS A 239 -30.56 -40.54 46.64
CA LYS A 239 -30.49 -39.81 45.36
C LYS A 239 -30.99 -38.35 45.48
N ASP A 240 -31.91 -38.09 46.40
CA ASP A 240 -32.58 -36.79 46.57
C ASP A 240 -32.57 -36.32 48.03
N ILE A 241 -32.52 -34.99 48.23
CA ILE A 241 -32.75 -34.32 49.51
C ILE A 241 -34.08 -33.57 49.42
N TYR A 242 -35.09 -34.02 50.16
CA TYR A 242 -36.39 -33.34 50.26
C TYR A 242 -36.43 -32.45 51.50
N VAL A 243 -36.66 -31.14 51.31
CA VAL A 243 -36.88 -30.18 52.39
C VAL A 243 -38.34 -29.74 52.34
N ASN A 244 -39.14 -30.20 53.30
CA ASN A 244 -40.58 -29.97 53.34
C ASN A 244 -41.01 -29.36 54.67
N ASP A 245 -41.87 -28.34 54.60
CA ASP A 245 -42.51 -27.70 55.75
C ASP A 245 -43.82 -27.04 55.30
N ALA A 246 -44.62 -26.54 56.23
CA ALA A 246 -45.87 -25.84 55.93
C ALA A 246 -45.65 -24.57 55.08
N PRO A 247 -46.61 -24.18 54.22
CA PRO A 247 -46.54 -22.93 53.49
C PRO A 247 -46.33 -21.73 54.42
N GLY A 248 -45.55 -20.73 53.98
CA GLY A 248 -45.27 -19.53 54.78
C GLY A 248 -44.10 -19.67 55.76
N LEU A 249 -43.39 -20.80 55.74
CA LEU A 249 -42.16 -21.01 56.49
C LEU A 249 -40.93 -21.05 55.58
N ASN A 250 -39.79 -20.68 56.13
CA ASN A 250 -38.51 -20.82 55.42
C ASN A 250 -38.12 -22.30 55.37
N ARG A 251 -37.69 -22.75 54.19
CA ARG A 251 -37.17 -24.10 53.98
C ARG A 251 -35.73 -23.99 53.51
N TRP A 252 -34.79 -24.26 54.41
CA TRP A 252 -33.36 -24.02 54.22
C TRP A 252 -32.50 -25.28 54.23
N VAL A 253 -31.38 -25.19 53.52
CA VAL A 253 -30.17 -25.96 53.76
C VAL A 253 -29.07 -24.97 54.11
N MET A 254 -28.33 -25.24 55.19
CA MET A 254 -27.39 -24.29 55.77
C MET A 254 -25.99 -24.88 55.89
N TRP A 255 -25.00 -24.10 55.44
CA TRP A 255 -23.59 -24.37 55.69
C TRP A 255 -23.13 -23.51 56.86
N MET A 256 -22.55 -24.18 57.86
CA MET A 256 -22.07 -23.55 59.08
C MET A 256 -20.59 -23.85 59.27
N THR A 257 -19.89 -22.92 59.92
CA THR A 257 -18.54 -23.13 60.43
C THR A 257 -18.57 -22.91 61.94
N ASN A 258 -18.15 -23.91 62.71
CA ASN A 258 -18.14 -23.86 64.18
C ASN A 258 -19.49 -23.46 64.82
N GLY A 259 -20.62 -23.89 64.21
CA GLY A 259 -21.96 -23.60 64.71
C GLY A 259 -22.54 -22.25 64.30
N LEU A 260 -21.79 -21.42 63.56
CA LEU A 260 -22.26 -20.15 63.02
C LEU A 260 -22.62 -20.29 61.54
N ALA A 261 -23.73 -19.69 61.12
CA ALA A 261 -24.15 -19.68 59.72
C ALA A 261 -23.11 -18.96 58.85
N ARG A 262 -22.90 -19.47 57.63
CA ARG A 262 -22.04 -18.83 56.62
C ARG A 262 -22.77 -18.68 55.29
N TRP A 263 -23.50 -19.72 54.89
CA TRP A 263 -24.30 -19.70 53.68
C TRP A 263 -25.61 -20.43 53.91
N SER A 264 -26.69 -19.95 53.30
CA SER A 264 -27.93 -20.72 53.20
C SER A 264 -28.47 -20.71 51.79
N MET A 265 -29.02 -21.85 51.37
CA MET A 265 -29.95 -21.93 50.26
C MET A 265 -31.34 -22.18 50.82
N ARG A 266 -32.35 -21.40 50.41
CA ARG A 266 -33.69 -21.53 50.95
C ARG A 266 -34.82 -21.21 49.98
N ALA A 267 -35.99 -21.79 50.21
CA ALA A 267 -37.25 -21.18 49.81
C ALA A 267 -37.68 -20.22 50.94
N ASN A 268 -38.03 -18.98 50.61
CA ASN A 268 -38.42 -17.98 51.59
C ASN A 268 -39.84 -18.22 52.15
N ALA A 269 -40.17 -17.52 53.23
CA ALA A 269 -41.44 -17.65 53.96
C ALA A 269 -42.67 -17.02 53.28
N THR A 270 -42.65 -16.76 51.96
CA THR A 270 -43.85 -16.27 51.27
C THR A 270 -44.88 -17.40 51.16
N PRO A 271 -46.11 -17.24 51.69
CA PRO A 271 -47.14 -18.28 51.62
C PRO A 271 -47.48 -18.68 50.18
N GLU A 272 -47.79 -19.95 49.95
CA GLU A 272 -48.31 -20.44 48.67
C GLU A 272 -49.84 -20.36 48.72
N ASP A 273 -50.44 -19.34 48.08
CA ASP A 273 -51.88 -19.00 48.13
C ASP A 273 -52.68 -19.46 46.89
N GLY A 274 -52.03 -20.15 45.95
CA GLY A 274 -52.63 -20.68 44.72
C GLY A 274 -52.18 -19.93 43.46
N GLY A 275 -52.27 -20.59 42.30
CA GLY A 275 -51.53 -20.16 41.11
C GLY A 275 -50.02 -20.29 41.33
N ASN A 276 -49.17 -19.94 40.36
CA ASN A 276 -47.71 -20.09 40.50
C ASN A 276 -47.07 -19.09 41.50
N THR A 277 -47.87 -18.47 42.38
CA THR A 277 -47.49 -17.52 43.43
C THR A 277 -47.01 -18.27 44.67
N GLY A 278 -45.99 -17.75 45.35
CA GLY A 278 -45.48 -18.35 46.58
C GLY A 278 -44.00 -18.11 46.80
N SER A 279 -43.38 -19.00 47.57
CA SER A 279 -41.98 -18.86 47.99
C SER A 279 -41.01 -18.78 46.82
N ASN A 280 -40.10 -17.80 46.89
CA ASN A 280 -38.95 -17.64 46.00
C ASN A 280 -37.75 -18.41 46.54
N PHE A 281 -36.88 -18.87 45.62
CA PHE A 281 -35.61 -19.46 46.00
C PHE A 281 -34.58 -18.36 46.27
N GLN A 282 -33.76 -18.51 47.30
CA GLN A 282 -32.78 -17.53 47.77
C GLN A 282 -31.47 -18.20 48.14
N PHE A 283 -30.37 -17.50 47.91
CA PHE A 283 -29.04 -17.81 48.42
C PHE A 283 -28.55 -16.62 49.25
N ASP A 284 -28.28 -16.84 50.54
CA ASP A 284 -27.92 -15.80 51.50
C ASP A 284 -26.52 -16.03 52.06
N ALA A 285 -25.85 -14.94 52.41
CA ALA A 285 -24.55 -14.94 53.08
C ALA A 285 -24.70 -14.44 54.52
N PHE A 286 -23.79 -14.88 55.39
CA PHE A 286 -23.73 -14.48 56.79
C PHE A 286 -22.31 -14.05 57.16
N ASP A 287 -22.19 -13.13 58.11
CA ASP A 287 -20.91 -12.62 58.58
C ASP A 287 -20.21 -13.59 59.55
N ASP A 288 -19.09 -13.16 60.12
CA ASP A 288 -18.32 -13.99 61.04
C ASP A 288 -19.02 -14.28 62.37
N ALA A 289 -19.95 -13.41 62.80
CA ALA A 289 -20.80 -13.61 63.99
C ALA A 289 -22.01 -14.51 63.70
N GLY A 290 -22.28 -14.80 62.42
CA GLY A 290 -23.44 -15.58 61.98
C GLY A 290 -24.68 -14.73 61.73
N ASP A 291 -24.53 -13.41 61.68
CA ASP A 291 -25.60 -12.47 61.33
C ASP A 291 -25.76 -12.41 59.80
N SER A 292 -26.99 -12.20 59.33
CA SER A 292 -27.29 -12.18 57.89
C SER A 292 -26.67 -10.94 57.22
N LEU A 293 -25.89 -11.17 56.17
CA LEU A 293 -25.42 -10.13 55.23
C LEU A 293 -26.44 -9.83 54.12
N GLY A 294 -27.56 -10.56 54.13
CA GLY A 294 -28.62 -10.46 53.13
C GLY A 294 -28.50 -11.49 52.01
N THR A 295 -29.48 -11.42 51.11
CA THR A 295 -29.56 -12.29 49.94
C THR A 295 -28.51 -11.86 48.91
N VAL A 296 -27.77 -12.82 48.35
CA VAL A 296 -26.81 -12.63 47.26
C VAL A 296 -27.53 -12.74 45.92
N TYR A 297 -28.37 -13.76 45.80
CA TYR A 297 -29.12 -14.09 44.59
C TYR A 297 -30.48 -14.70 44.95
N SER A 298 -31.50 -14.39 44.14
CA SER A 298 -32.83 -14.99 44.27
C SER A 298 -33.46 -15.33 42.92
N VAL A 299 -34.35 -16.32 42.94
CA VAL A 299 -35.19 -16.71 41.80
C VAL A 299 -36.65 -16.52 42.17
N SER A 300 -37.34 -15.70 41.38
CA SER A 300 -38.79 -15.60 41.44
C SER A 300 -39.42 -16.88 40.89
N ARG A 301 -40.17 -17.61 41.72
CA ARG A 301 -40.89 -18.81 41.25
C ARG A 301 -41.96 -18.44 40.22
N ALA A 302 -42.75 -17.41 40.52
CA ALA A 302 -43.84 -16.95 39.66
C ALA A 302 -43.33 -16.32 38.36
N GLY A 303 -42.32 -15.44 38.47
CA GLY A 303 -41.79 -14.66 37.35
C GLY A 303 -40.68 -15.34 36.56
N ARG A 304 -40.11 -16.45 37.08
CA ARG A 304 -38.95 -17.16 36.49
C ARG A 304 -37.76 -16.24 36.26
N SER A 305 -37.65 -15.18 37.06
CA SER A 305 -36.61 -14.16 36.95
C SER A 305 -35.54 -14.38 38.00
N MET A 306 -34.30 -14.12 37.59
CA MET A 306 -33.10 -14.17 38.40
C MET A 306 -32.73 -12.75 38.83
N ALA A 307 -32.51 -12.53 40.13
CA ALA A 307 -32.13 -11.23 40.67
C ALA A 307 -30.87 -11.35 41.53
N PHE A 308 -29.85 -10.57 41.21
CA PHE A 308 -28.64 -10.41 42.01
C PHE A 308 -28.77 -9.15 42.86
N SER A 309 -28.60 -9.29 44.18
CA SER A 309 -28.63 -8.18 45.13
C SER A 309 -27.24 -7.60 45.42
N VAL A 310 -26.20 -8.30 44.96
CA VAL A 310 -24.81 -7.84 44.92
C VAL A 310 -24.32 -7.84 43.48
N SER A 311 -23.29 -7.06 43.14
CA SER A 311 -22.77 -6.98 41.77
C SER A 311 -22.11 -8.30 41.34
N PRO A 312 -22.62 -9.01 40.32
CA PRO A 312 -21.98 -10.24 39.84
C PRO A 312 -20.74 -9.91 39.00
N SER A 313 -19.68 -10.71 39.13
CA SER A 313 -18.53 -10.68 38.21
C SER A 313 -18.79 -11.61 37.02
N ALA A 314 -18.58 -11.12 35.79
CA ALA A 314 -18.66 -11.92 34.56
C ALA A 314 -17.39 -11.74 33.72
N PRO A 315 -16.96 -12.76 32.94
CA PRO A 315 -15.88 -12.59 31.97
C PRO A 315 -16.26 -11.51 30.95
N THR A 316 -15.34 -10.61 30.63
CA THR A 316 -15.56 -9.59 29.60
C THR A 316 -15.64 -10.25 28.23
N PRO A 317 -16.79 -10.15 27.52
CA PRO A 317 -16.89 -10.67 26.16
C PRO A 317 -15.93 -9.98 25.19
N ALA A 318 -15.58 -10.66 24.10
CA ALA A 318 -14.79 -10.07 23.03
C ALA A 318 -15.57 -8.95 22.32
N SER A 319 -14.86 -7.99 21.71
CA SER A 319 -15.48 -6.93 20.93
C SER A 319 -16.32 -7.51 19.78
N GLY A 320 -17.52 -6.97 19.56
CA GLY A 320 -18.45 -7.45 18.54
C GLY A 320 -19.29 -8.69 18.93
N ASP A 321 -19.19 -9.19 20.16
CA ASP A 321 -20.08 -10.27 20.65
C ASP A 321 -21.54 -9.77 20.72
N VAL A 322 -22.43 -10.40 19.94
CA VAL A 322 -23.87 -10.09 19.85
C VAL A 322 -24.75 -11.15 20.55
N SER A 323 -24.14 -12.00 21.38
CA SER A 323 -24.86 -13.02 22.14
C SER A 323 -25.65 -12.44 23.31
N THR A 324 -26.47 -13.28 23.93
CA THR A 324 -27.28 -12.94 25.12
C THR A 324 -26.50 -13.06 26.44
N LYS A 325 -25.16 -13.12 26.40
CA LYS A 325 -24.32 -13.13 27.60
C LYS A 325 -24.45 -11.82 28.38
N LEU A 326 -24.14 -11.87 29.67
CA LEU A 326 -24.05 -10.66 30.50
C LEU A 326 -22.94 -9.73 29.97
N ALA A 327 -23.32 -8.51 29.60
CA ALA A 327 -22.37 -7.47 29.20
C ALA A 327 -21.66 -6.90 30.42
N THR A 328 -20.33 -6.92 30.41
CA THR A 328 -19.52 -6.23 31.45
C THR A 328 -19.41 -4.74 31.15
N THR A 329 -19.16 -3.92 32.16
CA THR A 329 -18.90 -2.47 31.97
C THR A 329 -17.75 -2.21 31.01
N ALA A 330 -16.70 -3.05 31.02
CA ALA A 330 -15.57 -2.95 30.08
C ALA A 330 -16.02 -3.20 28.63
N PHE A 331 -16.85 -4.21 28.39
CA PHE A 331 -17.41 -4.48 27.06
C PHE A 331 -18.27 -3.31 26.55
N VAL A 332 -19.16 -2.77 27.40
CA VAL A 332 -20.00 -1.62 27.03
C VAL A 332 -19.15 -0.38 26.73
N LYS A 333 -18.12 -0.10 27.54
CA LYS A 333 -17.18 1.00 27.28
C LYS A 333 -16.46 0.82 25.94
N ASN A 334 -16.00 -0.39 25.62
CA ASN A 334 -15.36 -0.68 24.34
C ASN A 334 -16.33 -0.53 23.16
N ALA A 335 -17.58 -0.99 23.31
CA ALA A 335 -18.59 -0.84 22.27
C ALA A 335 -18.95 0.64 22.02
N LEU A 336 -19.01 1.46 23.07
CA LEU A 336 -19.27 2.90 22.98
C LEU A 336 -18.04 3.72 22.55
N ALA A 337 -16.83 3.18 22.73
CA ALA A 337 -15.58 3.81 22.29
C ALA A 337 -15.38 3.75 20.75
N GLY A 338 -16.25 3.05 20.02
CA GLY A 338 -16.30 3.13 18.56
C GLY A 338 -16.79 4.52 18.11
N GLY A 339 -15.84 5.43 17.91
CA GLY A 339 -16.02 6.87 17.62
C GLY A 339 -17.15 7.21 16.64
N GLY A 340 -18.28 7.67 17.19
CA GLY A 340 -19.37 8.28 16.45
C GLY A 340 -19.17 9.79 16.30
N LEU A 341 -19.86 10.39 15.33
CA LEU A 341 -19.92 11.84 15.17
C LEU A 341 -20.60 12.48 16.40
N LYS A 342 -19.86 13.31 17.14
CA LYS A 342 -20.32 14.01 18.34
C LYS A 342 -20.90 15.38 18.03
N ASN A 343 -20.35 16.07 17.04
CA ASN A 343 -20.76 17.43 16.70
C ASN A 343 -20.35 17.82 15.27
N VAL A 344 -21.04 18.81 14.70
CA VAL A 344 -20.66 19.46 13.44
C VAL A 344 -20.55 20.97 13.68
N ARG A 345 -19.35 21.51 13.53
CA ARG A 345 -19.06 22.93 13.71
C ARG A 345 -18.84 23.62 12.36
N VAL A 346 -19.42 24.81 12.22
CA VAL A 346 -19.23 25.67 11.05
C VAL A 346 -18.55 26.97 11.47
N VAL A 347 -17.43 27.29 10.85
CA VAL A 347 -16.60 28.47 11.15
C VAL A 347 -16.62 29.40 9.94
N THR A 348 -17.21 30.57 10.13
CA THR A 348 -17.37 31.63 9.11
C THR A 348 -16.61 32.91 9.45
N ALA A 349 -15.96 32.95 10.61
CA ALA A 349 -15.08 34.02 11.05
C ALA A 349 -13.81 33.44 11.65
N SER A 350 -12.67 34.10 11.43
CA SER A 350 -11.38 33.67 11.98
C SER A 350 -11.38 33.70 13.51
N GLY A 351 -10.74 32.71 14.11
CA GLY A 351 -10.63 32.57 15.56
C GLY A 351 -10.11 31.19 15.95
N ASN A 352 -9.96 30.96 17.25
CA ASN A 352 -9.58 29.66 17.77
C ASN A 352 -10.82 28.75 17.91
N VAL A 353 -10.64 27.47 17.62
CA VAL A 353 -11.65 26.42 17.79
C VAL A 353 -11.16 25.41 18.81
N THR A 354 -11.96 25.18 19.85
CA THR A 354 -11.71 24.14 20.86
C THR A 354 -12.63 22.94 20.57
N PRO A 355 -12.13 21.70 20.55
CA PRO A 355 -12.97 20.50 20.40
C PRO A 355 -14.00 20.38 21.52
N SER A 356 -15.15 19.78 21.22
CA SER A 356 -16.11 19.41 22.27
C SER A 356 -15.53 18.35 23.20
N ALA A 357 -16.03 18.28 24.44
CA ALA A 357 -15.54 17.33 25.45
C ALA A 357 -15.55 15.87 24.93
N GLY A 358 -14.42 15.19 25.11
CA GLY A 358 -14.14 13.83 24.71
C GLY A 358 -13.88 13.61 23.21
N VAL A 359 -13.80 14.67 22.40
CA VAL A 359 -13.44 14.56 20.97
C VAL A 359 -11.95 14.28 20.86
N THR A 360 -11.60 13.34 20.01
CA THR A 360 -10.20 12.94 19.78
C THR A 360 -9.78 13.07 18.32
N LYS A 361 -10.75 13.19 17.39
CA LYS A 361 -10.47 13.34 15.96
C LYS A 361 -11.39 14.37 15.32
N TRP A 362 -10.83 15.10 14.37
CA TRP A 362 -11.59 15.98 13.47
C TRP A 362 -11.47 15.52 12.03
N LEU A 363 -12.60 15.56 11.31
CA LEU A 363 -12.62 15.68 9.85
C LEU A 363 -13.00 17.12 9.51
N ALA A 364 -12.05 17.87 8.96
CA ALA A 364 -12.24 19.27 8.63
C ALA A 364 -12.24 19.50 7.12
N ILE A 365 -13.20 20.28 6.64
CA ILE A 365 -13.25 20.79 5.26
C ILE A 365 -12.90 22.27 5.33
N VAL A 366 -11.77 22.66 4.73
CA VAL A 366 -11.27 24.04 4.74
C VAL A 366 -11.36 24.58 3.31
N CYS A 367 -12.23 25.55 3.08
CA CYS A 367 -12.48 26.16 1.77
C CYS A 367 -12.01 27.62 1.76
N GLY A 368 -11.20 28.00 0.77
CA GLY A 368 -10.73 29.38 0.59
C GLY A 368 -11.82 30.32 0.06
N GLY A 369 -11.61 31.63 0.19
CA GLY A 369 -12.49 32.62 -0.42
C GLY A 369 -12.38 32.61 -1.94
N GLY A 370 -13.46 32.95 -2.64
CA GLY A 370 -13.47 33.04 -4.10
C GLY A 370 -12.86 34.34 -4.60
N GLY A 371 -12.34 34.33 -5.83
CA GLY A 371 -11.79 35.52 -6.48
C GLY A 371 -12.86 36.45 -7.01
N ALA A 372 -12.55 37.74 -7.15
CA ALA A 372 -13.46 38.70 -7.76
C ALA A 372 -13.40 38.67 -9.30
N GLY A 373 -14.51 39.06 -9.92
CA GLY A 373 -14.56 39.29 -11.36
C GLY A 373 -13.93 40.62 -11.78
N GLN A 374 -13.69 40.76 -13.08
CA GLN A 374 -13.06 41.93 -13.68
C GLN A 374 -14.03 43.11 -13.78
N GLY A 375 -13.61 44.31 -13.38
CA GLY A 375 -14.31 45.55 -13.71
C GLY A 375 -13.84 46.14 -15.04
N ARG A 376 -14.62 47.08 -15.60
CA ARG A 376 -14.34 47.73 -16.89
C ARG A 376 -14.60 49.23 -16.79
N SER A 377 -13.75 50.05 -17.42
CA SER A 377 -13.94 51.52 -17.51
C SER A 377 -14.22 52.00 -18.94
N SER A 378 -14.18 51.10 -19.91
CA SER A 378 -14.40 51.36 -21.33
C SER A 378 -15.17 50.20 -21.93
N VAL A 379 -15.66 50.38 -23.15
CA VAL A 379 -16.40 49.34 -23.89
C VAL A 379 -15.62 48.02 -23.88
N GLY A 380 -16.27 46.96 -23.38
CA GLY A 380 -15.68 45.65 -23.21
C GLY A 380 -16.36 44.83 -22.10
N ILE A 381 -15.97 43.57 -22.00
CA ILE A 381 -16.55 42.61 -21.05
C ILE A 381 -15.48 42.03 -20.13
N GLY A 382 -15.82 41.87 -18.86
CA GLY A 382 -14.96 41.35 -17.83
C GLY A 382 -15.08 39.84 -17.68
N ASN A 383 -13.97 39.17 -17.36
CA ASN A 383 -13.99 37.77 -16.94
C ASN A 383 -14.48 37.62 -15.49
N GLY A 384 -15.10 36.47 -15.18
CA GLY A 384 -15.40 36.10 -13.79
C GLY A 384 -14.15 35.82 -12.96
N GLY A 385 -14.32 35.78 -11.64
CA GLY A 385 -13.34 35.23 -10.71
C GLY A 385 -13.50 33.73 -10.56
N PHE A 386 -12.44 33.02 -10.16
CA PHE A 386 -12.50 31.59 -9.88
C PHE A 386 -13.05 31.31 -8.48
N GLY A 387 -13.60 30.12 -8.28
CA GLY A 387 -13.84 29.59 -6.95
C GLY A 387 -12.53 29.35 -6.17
N GLY A 388 -12.60 29.39 -4.85
CA GLY A 388 -11.51 29.01 -3.95
C GLY A 388 -11.29 27.49 -3.95
N GLY A 389 -10.05 27.06 -3.73
CA GLY A 389 -9.75 25.65 -3.51
C GLY A 389 -10.16 25.19 -2.11
N ALA A 390 -10.30 23.88 -1.93
CA ALA A 390 -10.56 23.28 -0.63
C ALA A 390 -9.62 22.13 -0.29
N THR A 391 -9.49 21.84 1.00
CA THR A 391 -8.84 20.63 1.48
C THR A 391 -9.70 19.93 2.52
N ILE A 392 -9.67 18.60 2.52
CA ILE A 392 -10.29 17.76 3.54
C ILE A 392 -9.17 17.16 4.38
N ALA A 393 -9.16 17.48 5.66
CA ALA A 393 -8.17 17.05 6.63
C ALA A 393 -8.79 16.06 7.61
N LEU A 394 -8.02 15.02 7.97
CA LEU A 394 -8.28 14.22 9.16
C LEU A 394 -7.10 14.42 10.11
N ALA A 395 -7.39 14.77 11.36
CA ALA A 395 -6.36 15.05 12.35
C ALA A 395 -6.77 14.62 13.75
N ASP A 396 -5.79 14.19 14.53
CA ASP A 396 -5.93 13.98 15.97
C ASP A 396 -5.97 15.33 16.69
N VAL A 397 -6.88 15.44 17.67
CA VAL A 397 -7.08 16.66 18.46
C VAL A 397 -7.24 16.32 19.93
N ASP A 398 -6.93 17.31 20.76
CA ASP A 398 -7.07 17.26 22.21
C ASP A 398 -8.14 18.29 22.61
N ASP A 399 -9.17 17.85 23.33
CA ASP A 399 -10.31 18.68 23.75
C ASP A 399 -9.95 19.74 24.79
N SER A 400 -8.72 19.70 25.34
CA SER A 400 -8.16 20.74 26.19
C SER A 400 -7.42 21.84 25.40
N MET A 401 -7.24 21.69 24.08
CA MET A 401 -6.45 22.60 23.24
C MET A 401 -7.32 23.46 22.31
N ALA A 402 -6.77 24.61 21.91
CA ALA A 402 -7.44 25.55 20.99
C ALA A 402 -6.66 25.67 19.68
N TYR A 403 -7.32 25.40 18.56
CA TYR A 403 -6.71 25.33 17.23
C TYR A 403 -7.05 26.57 16.41
N ALA A 404 -6.06 27.17 15.74
CA ALA A 404 -6.26 28.39 14.97
C ALA A 404 -6.99 28.10 13.65
N ALA A 405 -8.12 28.75 13.44
CA ALA A 405 -8.88 28.73 12.19
C ALA A 405 -8.91 30.13 11.57
N THR A 406 -8.47 30.24 10.31
CA THR A 406 -8.53 31.47 9.53
C THR A 406 -9.52 31.30 8.40
N VAL A 407 -10.49 32.20 8.29
CA VAL A 407 -11.43 32.23 7.17
C VAL A 407 -10.94 33.26 6.16
N GLY A 408 -10.67 32.81 4.94
CA GLY A 408 -10.23 33.65 3.84
C GLY A 408 -11.35 34.59 3.38
N ALA A 409 -11.04 35.88 3.24
CA ALA A 409 -11.98 36.85 2.70
C ALA A 409 -12.29 36.58 1.22
N GLY A 410 -13.48 36.98 0.76
CA GLY A 410 -13.77 37.01 -0.67
C GLY A 410 -12.95 38.10 -1.37
N GLY A 411 -12.56 37.84 -2.63
CA GLY A 411 -11.89 38.85 -3.44
C GLY A 411 -12.77 40.08 -3.62
N THR A 412 -12.18 41.27 -3.56
CA THR A 412 -12.89 42.53 -3.82
C THR A 412 -12.91 42.83 -5.32
N GLY A 413 -14.10 43.05 -5.86
CA GLY A 413 -14.31 43.58 -7.20
C GLY A 413 -13.86 45.03 -7.28
N VAL A 414 -13.08 45.34 -8.30
CA VAL A 414 -12.49 46.66 -8.52
C VAL A 414 -12.89 47.18 -9.90
N SER A 415 -12.93 48.50 -10.06
CA SER A 415 -13.18 49.13 -11.36
C SER A 415 -11.92 49.12 -12.22
N ASN A 416 -12.08 48.96 -13.53
CA ASN A 416 -11.02 49.13 -14.54
C ASN A 416 -9.79 48.21 -14.43
N THR A 417 -9.86 47.15 -13.65
CA THR A 417 -8.74 46.22 -13.44
C THR A 417 -9.27 44.82 -13.21
N HIS A 418 -8.37 43.84 -13.17
CA HIS A 418 -8.72 42.48 -12.79
C HIS A 418 -9.19 42.45 -11.33
N GLY A 419 -10.19 41.62 -11.04
CA GLY A 419 -10.65 41.42 -9.67
C GLY A 419 -9.54 40.91 -8.76
N ASN A 420 -9.60 41.24 -7.48
CA ASN A 420 -8.65 40.75 -6.50
C ASN A 420 -8.84 39.25 -6.24
N ASN A 421 -7.75 38.57 -5.85
CA ASN A 421 -7.80 37.18 -5.40
C ASN A 421 -8.59 37.06 -4.09
N GLY A 422 -9.23 35.91 -3.88
CA GLY A 422 -9.73 35.53 -2.57
C GLY A 422 -8.60 35.25 -1.59
N GLY A 423 -8.88 35.38 -0.31
CA GLY A 423 -8.00 34.98 0.77
C GLY A 423 -8.01 33.46 0.97
N ALA A 424 -6.88 32.90 1.41
CA ALA A 424 -6.83 31.51 1.82
C ALA A 424 -7.50 31.32 3.19
N SER A 425 -8.25 30.23 3.34
CA SER A 425 -8.68 29.73 4.65
C SER A 425 -7.67 28.71 5.15
N SER A 426 -7.44 28.67 6.46
CA SER A 426 -6.53 27.69 7.06
C SER A 426 -7.02 27.15 8.39
N LEU A 427 -6.63 25.91 8.69
CA LEU A 427 -6.79 25.30 10.00
C LEU A 427 -5.45 24.71 10.44
N VAL A 428 -4.97 25.07 11.63
CA VAL A 428 -3.67 24.64 12.14
C VAL A 428 -3.86 23.63 13.27
N ILE A 429 -3.36 22.41 13.09
CA ILE A 429 -3.46 21.30 14.07
C ILE A 429 -2.12 20.60 14.16
N GLY A 430 -1.54 20.51 15.36
CA GLY A 430 -0.32 19.72 15.60
C GLY A 430 0.89 20.12 14.75
N GLY A 431 1.00 21.40 14.37
CA GLY A 431 2.05 21.90 13.47
C GLY A 431 1.76 21.76 11.97
N ASN A 432 0.71 21.03 11.59
CA ASN A 432 0.23 20.97 10.21
C ASN A 432 -0.71 22.15 9.93
N THR A 433 -0.63 22.70 8.72
CA THR A 433 -1.54 23.74 8.23
C THR A 433 -2.33 23.21 7.04
N TYR A 434 -3.63 23.09 7.20
CA TYR A 434 -4.57 22.67 6.15
C TYR A 434 -5.12 23.91 5.47
N ILE A 435 -4.93 24.03 4.15
CA ILE A 435 -5.19 25.27 3.42
C ILE A 435 -6.27 25.05 2.35
N GLY A 436 -7.35 25.81 2.45
CA GLY A 436 -8.26 26.09 1.35
C GLY A 436 -7.75 27.32 0.61
N SER A 437 -7.17 27.12 -0.57
CA SER A 437 -6.52 28.20 -1.32
C SER A 437 -7.52 29.26 -1.80
N GLY A 438 -7.13 30.53 -1.73
CA GLY A 438 -7.95 31.61 -2.28
C GLY A 438 -8.09 31.51 -3.79
N GLY A 439 -9.30 31.70 -4.30
CA GLY A 439 -9.61 31.67 -5.72
C GLY A 439 -8.94 32.84 -6.43
N PRO A 440 -8.27 32.62 -7.57
CA PRO A 440 -7.72 33.72 -8.35
C PRO A 440 -8.83 34.65 -8.81
N GLY A 441 -8.53 35.94 -8.78
CA GLY A 441 -9.31 36.93 -9.47
C GLY A 441 -9.20 36.77 -10.99
N SER A 442 -9.77 37.71 -11.72
CA SER A 442 -9.98 37.55 -13.16
C SER A 442 -8.72 37.56 -14.04
N ALA A 443 -7.52 37.79 -13.48
CA ALA A 443 -6.24 37.86 -14.21
C ALA A 443 -5.63 36.49 -14.58
N THR A 444 -5.92 35.44 -13.80
CA THR A 444 -5.29 34.11 -13.97
C THR A 444 -6.12 33.24 -14.92
N ILE A 445 -5.58 32.14 -15.45
CA ILE A 445 -6.25 31.24 -16.43
C ILE A 445 -6.58 29.86 -15.83
N ALA A 446 -6.12 29.55 -14.61
CA ALA A 446 -6.31 28.25 -13.96
C ALA A 446 -6.88 28.38 -12.54
N PRO A 447 -7.71 27.41 -12.08
CA PRO A 447 -8.15 27.33 -10.69
C PRO A 447 -7.00 26.92 -9.76
N VAL A 448 -7.15 27.20 -8.47
CA VAL A 448 -6.16 26.82 -7.44
C VAL A 448 -6.71 25.66 -6.61
N VAL A 449 -5.80 24.79 -6.17
CA VAL A 449 -6.09 23.60 -5.37
C VAL A 449 -5.77 23.87 -3.90
N GLY A 450 -6.55 23.32 -2.97
CA GLY A 450 -6.15 23.28 -1.56
C GLY A 450 -4.88 22.46 -1.31
N SER A 451 -4.36 22.48 -0.09
CA SER A 451 -3.15 21.74 0.27
C SER A 451 -3.12 21.34 1.74
N GLY A 452 -2.23 20.39 2.07
CA GLY A 452 -1.96 19.94 3.44
C GLY A 452 -2.91 18.85 3.96
N GLY A 453 -4.09 18.65 3.38
CA GLY A 453 -5.04 17.61 3.77
C GLY A 453 -4.95 16.33 2.95
N LEU A 454 -5.79 15.35 3.32
CA LEU A 454 -5.90 14.04 2.68
C LEU A 454 -6.45 14.14 1.26
N VAL A 455 -7.43 15.02 1.05
CA VAL A 455 -8.02 15.28 -0.27
C VAL A 455 -7.93 16.76 -0.54
N ASN A 456 -7.40 17.12 -1.72
CA ASN A 456 -7.23 18.50 -2.14
C ASN A 456 -8.08 18.74 -3.40
N LEU A 457 -9.00 19.70 -3.31
CA LEU A 457 -10.00 19.99 -4.33
C LEU A 457 -9.69 21.32 -5.02
N PRO A 458 -9.73 21.38 -6.36
CA PRO A 458 -9.66 22.63 -7.09
C PRO A 458 -10.92 23.48 -6.86
N GLY A 459 -10.78 24.79 -6.91
CA GLY A 459 -11.93 25.68 -7.03
C GLY A 459 -12.64 25.56 -8.37
N GLY A 460 -13.92 25.93 -8.43
CA GLY A 460 -14.71 25.87 -9.65
C GLY A 460 -14.15 26.76 -10.76
N PRO A 461 -14.16 26.30 -12.03
CA PRO A 461 -13.81 27.13 -13.16
C PRO A 461 -14.82 28.26 -13.32
N ARG A 462 -14.36 29.40 -13.84
CA ARG A 462 -15.23 30.51 -14.26
C ARG A 462 -15.78 30.29 -15.66
N ASP A 463 -16.88 30.96 -15.99
CA ASP A 463 -17.35 31.07 -17.38
C ASP A 463 -16.60 32.17 -18.13
N TYR A 464 -16.39 31.94 -19.43
CA TYR A 464 -15.79 32.92 -20.32
C TYR A 464 -16.81 33.97 -20.78
N SER A 465 -16.35 35.22 -20.85
CA SER A 465 -17.14 36.36 -21.26
C SER A 465 -17.52 36.27 -22.76
N TYR A 466 -18.75 36.62 -23.14
CA TYR A 466 -19.22 36.59 -24.53
C TYR A 466 -19.55 38.00 -25.04
N TYR A 467 -18.82 38.46 -26.07
CA TYR A 467 -18.97 39.81 -26.66
C TYR A 467 -19.51 39.74 -28.08
N VAL A 468 -20.53 40.53 -28.38
CA VAL A 468 -20.98 40.78 -29.76
C VAL A 468 -21.07 42.29 -29.96
N ALA A 469 -20.26 42.81 -30.88
CA ALA A 469 -20.16 44.25 -31.14
C ALA A 469 -21.53 44.83 -31.54
N GLY A 470 -22.01 45.81 -30.78
CA GLY A 470 -23.27 46.52 -31.08
C GLY A 470 -24.55 45.71 -30.78
N SER A 471 -24.48 44.60 -30.04
CA SER A 471 -25.66 43.81 -29.67
C SER A 471 -25.95 43.85 -28.17
N GLU A 472 -27.22 43.66 -27.82
CA GLU A 472 -27.71 43.49 -26.46
C GLU A 472 -27.34 42.12 -25.85
N GLN A 473 -26.68 41.22 -26.61
CA GLN A 473 -26.29 39.88 -26.15
C GLN A 473 -24.88 39.81 -25.56
N SER A 474 -24.26 40.96 -25.23
CA SER A 474 -22.96 40.97 -24.56
C SER A 474 -23.13 40.73 -23.07
N HIS A 475 -22.45 39.73 -22.51
CA HIS A 475 -22.49 39.44 -21.06
C HIS A 475 -21.08 39.17 -20.50
N GLY A 476 -20.87 39.64 -19.28
CA GLY A 476 -19.65 39.33 -18.52
C GLY A 476 -19.54 37.83 -18.22
N GLY A 477 -18.35 37.35 -17.92
CA GLY A 477 -18.17 35.96 -17.49
C GLY A 477 -18.75 35.73 -16.09
N SER A 478 -19.41 34.59 -15.87
CA SER A 478 -19.85 34.18 -14.54
C SER A 478 -18.66 33.76 -13.68
N GLY A 479 -18.74 34.01 -12.37
CA GLY A 479 -17.78 33.49 -11.42
C GLY A 479 -17.87 31.97 -11.29
N GLY A 480 -16.78 31.33 -10.88
CA GLY A 480 -16.76 29.90 -10.64
C GLY A 480 -17.38 29.51 -9.30
N ASP A 481 -17.97 28.32 -9.24
CA ASP A 481 -18.60 27.81 -8.02
C ASP A 481 -17.56 27.44 -6.94
N GLY A 482 -18.00 27.46 -5.68
CA GLY A 482 -17.22 26.91 -4.58
C GLY A 482 -17.12 25.38 -4.67
N PRO A 483 -16.07 24.76 -4.10
CA PRO A 483 -15.81 23.32 -4.19
C PRO A 483 -16.84 22.45 -3.45
N LEU A 484 -17.73 23.06 -2.67
CA LEU A 484 -18.82 22.39 -1.96
C LEU A 484 -20.17 22.47 -2.70
N GLY A 485 -20.23 23.14 -3.86
CA GLY A 485 -21.43 23.21 -4.70
C GLY A 485 -22.63 23.94 -4.07
N LEU A 486 -22.45 24.63 -2.95
CA LEU A 486 -23.50 25.37 -2.26
C LEU A 486 -23.41 26.85 -2.63
N GLY A 487 -24.34 27.29 -3.47
CA GLY A 487 -24.45 28.66 -3.98
C GLY A 487 -23.75 28.88 -5.31
N PHE A 488 -24.26 29.83 -6.09
CA PHE A 488 -23.79 30.09 -7.46
C PHE A 488 -22.68 31.13 -7.46
N GLY A 489 -21.73 30.96 -8.38
CA GLY A 489 -20.84 32.02 -8.82
C GLY A 489 -21.62 33.27 -9.22
N GLY A 490 -21.01 34.43 -9.02
CA GLY A 490 -21.64 35.69 -9.37
C GLY A 490 -21.94 35.76 -10.87
N LEU A 491 -23.17 36.09 -11.24
CA LEU A 491 -23.56 36.21 -12.64
C LEU A 491 -22.78 37.35 -13.30
N GLY A 492 -22.41 37.18 -14.56
CA GLY A 492 -21.85 38.28 -15.35
C GLY A 492 -22.83 39.45 -15.48
N GLY A 493 -22.30 40.67 -15.63
CA GLY A 493 -23.12 41.84 -15.92
C GLY A 493 -23.97 41.61 -17.18
N GLY A 494 -25.28 41.86 -17.07
CA GLY A 494 -26.27 41.56 -18.11
C GLY A 494 -26.09 42.40 -19.38
N GLY A 495 -26.66 41.91 -20.48
CA GLY A 495 -26.58 42.55 -21.79
C GLY A 495 -27.67 43.60 -22.01
N GLY A 496 -27.27 44.74 -22.54
CA GLY A 496 -28.10 45.91 -22.82
C GLY A 496 -27.22 47.10 -23.21
N THR A 497 -27.81 48.21 -23.66
CA THR A 497 -27.09 49.42 -24.15
C THR A 497 -26.41 50.24 -23.04
N GLY A 498 -26.07 49.62 -21.90
CA GLY A 498 -25.59 50.28 -20.68
C GLY A 498 -24.32 49.67 -20.09
N ALA A 499 -24.09 49.96 -18.82
CA ALA A 499 -22.95 49.48 -18.04
C ALA A 499 -23.47 48.71 -16.82
N TYR A 500 -23.17 47.42 -16.74
CA TYR A 500 -23.67 46.50 -15.73
C TYR A 500 -22.50 45.90 -14.93
N GLY A 501 -22.60 45.98 -13.61
CA GLY A 501 -21.60 45.40 -12.72
C GLY A 501 -21.69 43.89 -12.73
N GLY A 502 -20.58 43.24 -12.38
CA GLY A 502 -20.62 41.81 -12.11
C GLY A 502 -21.43 41.52 -10.84
N GLY A 503 -22.22 40.46 -10.85
CA GLY A 503 -22.92 39.97 -9.68
C GLY A 503 -21.94 39.49 -8.61
N ALA A 504 -22.23 39.80 -7.34
CA ALA A 504 -21.48 39.21 -6.23
C ALA A 504 -21.78 37.71 -6.13
N ALA A 505 -20.77 36.95 -5.68
CA ALA A 505 -20.94 35.54 -5.37
C ALA A 505 -21.88 35.34 -4.18
N THR A 506 -22.57 34.20 -4.15
CA THR A 506 -23.53 33.87 -3.07
C THR A 506 -23.15 32.62 -2.27
N GLY A 507 -22.36 31.71 -2.86
CA GLY A 507 -21.84 30.51 -2.19
C GLY A 507 -20.49 30.75 -1.51
N TYR A 508 -20.21 30.08 -0.38
CA TYR A 508 -18.89 30.17 0.26
C TYR A 508 -17.79 29.69 -0.69
N GLY A 509 -16.73 30.49 -0.80
CA GLY A 509 -15.63 30.25 -1.74
C GLY A 509 -15.98 30.44 -3.21
N ALA A 510 -17.19 30.88 -3.57
CA ALA A 510 -17.55 31.13 -4.97
C ALA A 510 -16.96 32.46 -5.49
N GLY A 511 -16.63 32.48 -6.78
CA GLY A 511 -16.07 33.64 -7.46
C GLY A 511 -17.13 34.65 -7.91
N GLY A 512 -16.75 35.92 -8.02
CA GLY A 512 -17.63 37.00 -8.48
C GLY A 512 -17.72 37.10 -10.01
N GLY A 513 -18.81 37.66 -10.52
CA GLY A 513 -19.03 37.85 -11.97
C GLY A 513 -18.22 39.00 -12.56
N GLY A 514 -17.94 38.96 -13.86
CA GLY A 514 -17.31 40.06 -14.60
C GLY A 514 -18.31 41.14 -15.01
N ALA A 515 -17.87 42.40 -15.09
CA ALA A 515 -18.68 43.51 -15.57
C ALA A 515 -18.93 43.45 -17.08
N CYS A 516 -20.01 44.07 -17.57
CA CYS A 516 -20.27 44.28 -18.99
C CYS A 516 -20.47 45.78 -19.25
N VAL A 517 -19.68 46.37 -20.14
CA VAL A 517 -19.75 47.78 -20.48
C VAL A 517 -19.89 47.92 -21.99
N VAL A 518 -21.05 48.39 -22.44
CA VAL A 518 -21.33 48.60 -23.88
C VAL A 518 -21.30 50.09 -24.24
N THR A 519 -21.26 51.00 -23.25
CA THR A 519 -21.13 52.46 -23.40
C THR A 519 -20.11 53.00 -22.38
N ALA A 520 -19.49 54.16 -22.58
CA ALA A 520 -18.27 54.64 -21.88
C ALA A 520 -18.34 54.91 -20.34
N ASN A 521 -19.24 54.26 -19.60
CA ASN A 521 -19.35 54.36 -18.14
C ASN A 521 -18.64 53.18 -17.46
N GLY A 522 -17.87 53.45 -16.41
CA GLY A 522 -17.13 52.41 -15.69
C GLY A 522 -17.96 51.66 -14.64
N THR A 523 -17.71 50.36 -14.50
CA THR A 523 -18.38 49.48 -13.52
C THR A 523 -17.42 48.48 -12.88
N PHE A 524 -17.75 48.08 -11.66
CA PHE A 524 -17.00 47.11 -10.85
C PHE A 524 -17.34 45.67 -11.23
N GLY A 525 -16.35 44.78 -11.13
CA GLY A 525 -16.62 43.35 -11.08
C GLY A 525 -17.33 42.96 -9.79
N GLY A 526 -17.94 41.79 -9.77
CA GLY A 526 -18.56 41.23 -8.59
C GLY A 526 -17.52 40.78 -7.56
N ASN A 527 -17.83 40.96 -6.28
CA ASN A 527 -17.04 40.41 -5.19
C ASN A 527 -17.13 38.87 -5.19
N GLY A 528 -16.02 38.21 -4.87
CA GLY A 528 -16.04 36.82 -4.47
C GLY A 528 -16.60 36.68 -3.05
N SER A 529 -16.98 35.47 -2.69
CA SER A 529 -17.49 35.15 -1.35
C SER A 529 -16.37 34.74 -0.39
N PRO A 530 -16.53 34.96 0.92
CA PRO A 530 -15.59 34.42 1.91
C PRO A 530 -15.56 32.88 1.87
N GLY A 531 -14.46 32.33 2.37
CA GLY A 531 -14.31 30.89 2.58
C GLY A 531 -15.13 30.37 3.76
N ILE A 532 -14.97 29.09 4.08
CA ILE A 532 -15.66 28.44 5.20
C ILE A 532 -14.81 27.28 5.72
N ILE A 533 -14.93 26.97 7.01
CA ILE A 533 -14.38 25.75 7.60
C ILE A 533 -15.51 24.96 8.25
N ILE A 534 -15.64 23.68 7.90
CA ILE A 534 -16.63 22.76 8.49
C ILE A 534 -15.86 21.66 9.20
N ILE A 535 -16.15 21.41 10.47
CA ILE A 535 -15.44 20.44 11.32
C ILE A 535 -16.44 19.42 11.85
N LEU A 536 -16.23 18.16 11.53
CA LEU A 536 -16.93 17.02 12.10
C LEU A 536 -16.09 16.48 13.25
N GLU A 537 -16.66 16.46 14.45
CA GLU A 537 -15.97 16.08 15.68
C GLU A 537 -16.32 14.64 16.09
N PHE A 538 -15.31 13.78 16.26
CA PHE A 538 -15.45 12.36 16.61
C PHE A 538 -14.82 12.04 17.98
#